data_AF-A0A9N9UYZ4-F1
#
_entry.id   AF-A0A9N9UYZ4-F1
#
_cell.length_a   1.000
_cell.length_b   1.000
_cell.length_c   1.000
_cell.angle_alpha   90.00
_cell.angle_beta   90.00
_cell.angle_gamma   90.00
#
_symmetry.space_group_name_H-M   'P 1'
#
loop_
_entity.id
_entity.type
_entity.pdbx_description
1 polymer ?
#
loop_
_entity_poly.entity_id
_entity_poly.type
_entity_poly.pdbx_seq_one_letter_code
_entity_poly.pdbx_strand_id
1 'polypeptide(L)'
;GWFAKLTSTFSARWANAIRSRQDASRYLPQTIAHRGYKAAWPENSMAAFKGAVEVGAHALETDLHLSKDGVVVLSHDPSLKRCYGVDKRISECNWDYLSSLQSVREPKQPLPRLSDLLEWLAAPGREEIWLLLDIKIDDDAEELVGALSDTLKKVPPTQDKPWDERVVLGCWNASYIQASRRLLPTYPVAHITWYLPYARHFLSIPNLGYNVFQRALVGRKGSRFLHDAQSEDRPVYAWTVNEERWMRWCIEQNNPADPPGTSTPNETKPLLGEASPAGASPRASTARGVKLIDGVITDDPKLFLEVCQRWEDERDGKVAPAKGPGLVQSFKTGLRSFLQGLMFKVMSTGFFHYNRYFTNRLDLLPTDETRPKRE
;
A
#
# COMPACT_ATOMS: atom_id res chain seq x y z
N GLY A 1 -7.66 3.30 -29.70
CA GLY A 1 -7.79 2.35 -28.57
C GLY A 1 -8.13 3.11 -27.29
N TRP A 2 -8.91 2.48 -26.40
CA TRP A 2 -9.34 3.01 -25.10
C TRP A 2 -8.21 3.59 -24.23
N PHE A 3 -6.96 3.18 -24.47
CA PHE A 3 -5.76 3.69 -23.78
C PHE A 3 -5.43 5.16 -24.08
N ALA A 4 -5.90 5.75 -25.17
CA ALA A 4 -5.40 7.04 -25.66
C ALA A 4 -6.04 8.30 -25.03
N LYS A 5 -7.02 8.19 -24.12
CA LYS A 5 -7.74 9.36 -23.57
C LYS A 5 -7.60 9.62 -22.07
N LEU A 6 -6.75 8.87 -21.36
CA LEU A 6 -6.51 9.08 -19.92
C LEU A 6 -5.01 9.20 -19.65
N THR A 7 -4.42 10.28 -20.18
CA THR A 7 -3.03 10.69 -19.98
C THR A 7 -2.88 11.49 -18.69
N SER A 8 -3.41 11.00 -17.57
CA SER A 8 -2.93 11.50 -16.28
C SER A 8 -1.48 11.02 -16.14
N THR A 9 -0.55 11.95 -16.33
CA THR A 9 0.89 11.78 -16.10
C THR A 9 1.26 11.90 -14.62
N PHE A 10 0.28 12.10 -13.74
CA PHE A 10 0.53 12.16 -12.30
C PHE A 10 0.96 10.79 -11.81
N SER A 11 2.22 10.68 -11.41
CA SER A 11 2.71 9.56 -10.60
C SER A 11 2.55 9.99 -9.13
N ALA A 12 1.94 9.15 -8.30
CA ALA A 12 1.75 9.38 -6.87
C ALA A 12 3.07 9.30 -6.09
N ARG A 13 4.03 10.17 -6.45
CA ARG A 13 5.38 10.18 -5.88
C ARG A 13 5.39 10.44 -4.39
N TRP A 14 4.38 11.14 -3.87
CA TRP A 14 4.15 11.36 -2.44
C TRP A 14 3.82 10.07 -1.67
N ALA A 15 3.39 9.00 -2.36
CA ALA A 15 3.15 7.69 -1.77
C ALA A 15 4.35 6.73 -1.93
N ASN A 16 5.47 7.17 -2.53
CA ASN A 16 6.65 6.34 -2.71
C ASN A 16 7.45 6.15 -1.42
N ALA A 17 8.31 5.14 -1.36
CA ALA A 17 9.25 5.00 -0.24
C ALA A 17 10.07 6.28 -0.02
N ILE A 18 10.28 6.58 1.26
CA ILE A 18 10.91 7.82 1.74
C ILE A 18 12.41 7.63 1.89
N ARG A 19 13.18 8.71 1.70
CA ARG A 19 14.60 8.68 2.02
C ARG A 19 14.78 8.62 3.54
N SER A 20 15.76 7.84 3.97
CA SER A 20 16.21 7.87 5.36
C SER A 20 16.66 9.28 5.74
N ARG A 21 16.33 9.70 6.97
CA ARG A 21 16.81 10.96 7.56
C ARG A 21 18.26 10.84 8.04
N GLN A 22 18.72 9.62 8.31
CA GLN A 22 20.07 9.32 8.82
C GLN A 22 21.08 9.18 7.68
N ASP A 23 20.68 8.57 6.56
CA ASP A 23 21.52 8.37 5.38
C ASP A 23 20.69 8.48 4.09
N ALA A 24 20.86 9.58 3.34
CA ALA A 24 20.08 9.88 2.15
C ALA A 24 20.25 8.89 0.97
N SER A 25 21.22 7.96 1.05
CA SER A 25 21.38 6.85 0.10
C SER A 25 20.37 5.72 0.30
N ARG A 26 19.75 5.65 1.49
CA ARG A 26 18.81 4.60 1.90
C ARG A 26 17.36 5.02 1.69
N TYR A 27 16.50 4.03 1.44
CA TYR A 27 15.05 4.23 1.32
C TYR A 27 14.28 3.33 2.28
N LEU A 28 13.36 3.91 3.03
CA LEU A 28 12.45 3.19 3.91
C LEU A 28 11.05 3.14 3.28
N PRO A 29 10.35 1.99 3.33
CA PRO A 29 8.94 1.95 3.00
C PRO A 29 8.15 2.90 3.92
N GLN A 30 7.16 3.60 3.36
CA GLN A 30 6.22 4.34 4.17
C GLN A 30 5.40 3.42 5.09
N THR A 31 5.13 3.90 6.29
CA THR A 31 4.24 3.23 7.25
C THR A 31 2.78 3.55 6.94
N ILE A 32 2.04 2.56 6.47
CA ILE A 32 0.60 2.67 6.15
C ILE A 32 -0.18 1.91 7.23
N ALA A 33 -1.03 2.62 7.98
CA ALA A 33 -1.77 2.03 9.08
C ALA A 33 -3.03 1.30 8.57
N HIS A 34 -3.02 -0.04 8.62
CA HIS A 34 -4.08 -0.91 8.13
C HIS A 34 -5.35 -0.76 8.97
N ARG A 35 -6.40 -0.18 8.39
CA ARG A 35 -7.65 0.17 9.08
C ARG A 35 -7.43 1.10 10.27
N GLY A 36 -6.42 1.98 10.17
CA GLY A 36 -5.89 2.77 11.27
C GLY A 36 -4.95 1.98 12.20
N TYR A 37 -4.76 2.41 13.45
CA TYR A 37 -3.93 1.71 14.43
C TYR A 37 -4.68 0.54 15.07
N LYS A 38 -5.01 -0.46 14.24
CA LYS A 38 -5.84 -1.62 14.60
C LYS A 38 -5.27 -2.48 15.73
N ALA A 39 -3.95 -2.52 15.93
CA ALA A 39 -3.38 -3.24 17.08
C ALA A 39 -3.83 -2.61 18.42
N ALA A 40 -3.95 -1.28 18.49
CA ALA A 40 -4.35 -0.56 19.70
C ALA A 40 -5.88 -0.33 19.81
N TRP A 41 -6.56 -0.06 18.69
CA TRP A 41 -7.97 0.39 18.67
C TRP A 41 -8.87 -0.52 17.83
N PRO A 42 -10.21 -0.48 17.99
CA PRO A 42 -11.13 -1.09 17.03
C PRO A 42 -10.84 -0.61 15.61
N GLU A 43 -10.76 -1.54 14.66
CA GLU A 43 -10.44 -1.24 13.26
C GLU A 43 -11.47 -0.30 12.61
N ASN A 44 -11.02 0.47 11.60
CA ASN A 44 -11.86 1.42 10.86
C ASN A 44 -12.67 2.35 11.79
N SER A 45 -12.01 2.92 12.79
CA SER A 45 -12.59 3.87 13.74
C SER A 45 -11.83 5.19 13.76
N MET A 46 -12.50 6.29 14.11
CA MET A 46 -11.83 7.59 14.25
C MET A 46 -10.71 7.56 15.29
N ALA A 47 -10.83 6.75 16.36
CA ALA A 47 -9.75 6.58 17.33
C ALA A 47 -8.55 5.83 16.74
N ALA A 48 -8.77 4.79 15.93
CA ALA A 48 -7.70 4.10 15.23
C ALA A 48 -6.96 5.02 14.24
N PHE A 49 -7.69 5.84 13.48
CA PHE A 49 -7.10 6.80 12.54
C PHE A 49 -6.29 7.89 13.26
N LYS A 50 -6.85 8.49 14.31
CA LYS A 50 -6.14 9.49 15.13
C LYS A 50 -4.90 8.91 15.77
N GLY A 51 -5.00 7.73 16.39
CA GLY A 51 -3.87 7.06 17.02
C GLY A 51 -2.76 6.68 16.03
N ALA A 52 -3.11 6.31 14.79
CA ALA A 52 -2.12 6.05 13.75
C ALA A 52 -1.31 7.30 13.37
N VAL A 53 -1.98 8.44 13.19
CA VAL A 53 -1.29 9.71 12.90
C VAL A 53 -0.45 10.17 14.09
N GLU A 54 -0.95 10.00 15.32
CA GLU A 54 -0.24 10.35 16.54
C GLU A 54 1.10 9.59 16.70
N VAL A 55 1.15 8.31 16.32
CA VAL A 55 2.40 7.53 16.35
C VAL A 55 3.32 7.80 15.17
N GLY A 56 2.90 8.63 14.20
CA GLY A 56 3.72 9.02 13.05
C GLY A 56 3.53 8.15 11.81
N ALA A 57 2.39 7.44 11.66
CA ALA A 57 2.07 6.79 10.40
C ALA A 57 2.04 7.83 9.26
N HIS A 58 2.56 7.45 8.09
CA HIS A 58 2.62 8.32 6.92
C HIS A 58 1.28 8.34 6.17
N ALA A 59 0.52 7.25 6.31
CA ALA A 59 -0.75 7.06 5.61
C ALA A 59 -1.72 6.22 6.43
N LEU A 60 -2.99 6.34 6.10
CA LEU A 60 -4.06 5.50 6.60
C LEU A 60 -4.60 4.63 5.47
N GLU A 61 -4.77 3.35 5.73
CA GLU A 61 -5.55 2.47 4.87
C GLU A 61 -6.91 2.20 5.53
N THR A 62 -7.98 2.18 4.74
CA THR A 62 -9.35 1.94 5.22
C THR A 62 -10.20 1.32 4.13
N ASP A 63 -11.26 0.64 4.55
CA ASP A 63 -12.14 -0.15 3.68
C ASP A 63 -13.47 0.56 3.42
N LEU A 64 -13.98 0.56 2.18
CA LEU A 64 -15.24 1.23 1.81
C LEU A 64 -16.38 0.23 1.51
N HIS A 65 -17.58 0.53 2.03
CA HIS A 65 -18.86 -0.05 1.60
C HIS A 65 -19.94 1.03 1.51
N LEU A 66 -21.03 0.74 0.79
CA LEU A 66 -22.24 1.57 0.77
C LEU A 66 -23.28 1.12 1.81
N SER A 67 -23.83 2.10 2.54
CA SER A 67 -25.12 1.94 3.20
C SER A 67 -26.27 1.87 2.17
N LYS A 68 -27.45 1.43 2.62
CA LYS A 68 -28.66 1.34 1.78
C LYS A 68 -29.04 2.68 1.14
N ASP A 69 -28.79 3.78 1.84
CA ASP A 69 -29.08 5.16 1.41
C ASP A 69 -27.88 5.85 0.74
N GLY A 70 -26.86 5.08 0.32
CA GLY A 70 -25.76 5.57 -0.53
C GLY A 70 -24.66 6.32 0.22
N VAL A 71 -24.57 6.19 1.54
CA VAL A 71 -23.49 6.77 2.35
C VAL A 71 -22.28 5.84 2.35
N VAL A 72 -21.11 6.38 2.03
CA VAL A 72 -19.84 5.63 2.10
C VAL A 72 -19.41 5.49 3.55
N VAL A 73 -19.42 4.25 4.06
CA VAL A 73 -19.00 3.91 5.43
C VAL A 73 -17.69 3.15 5.44
N LEU A 74 -16.98 3.20 6.57
CA LEU A 74 -15.67 2.57 6.73
C LEU A 74 -15.79 1.26 7.51
N SER A 75 -15.68 0.13 6.82
CA SER A 75 -15.76 -1.21 7.43
C SER A 75 -15.09 -2.23 6.53
N HIS A 76 -14.38 -3.20 7.09
CA HIS A 76 -13.78 -4.25 6.26
C HIS A 76 -14.82 -5.21 5.71
N ASP A 77 -15.69 -5.72 6.58
CA ASP A 77 -16.66 -6.72 6.22
C ASP A 77 -17.94 -6.04 5.73
N PRO A 78 -18.64 -6.62 4.74
CA PRO A 78 -19.98 -6.16 4.39
C PRO A 78 -21.03 -6.51 5.46
N SER A 79 -20.69 -7.38 6.42
CA SER A 79 -21.53 -7.77 7.55
C SER A 79 -21.11 -7.03 8.83
N LEU A 80 -22.09 -6.58 9.59
CA LEU A 80 -21.89 -5.90 10.88
C LEU A 80 -21.55 -6.88 12.02
N LYS A 81 -21.62 -8.19 11.79
CA LYS A 81 -21.60 -9.21 12.85
C LYS A 81 -20.31 -9.23 13.64
N ARG A 82 -19.15 -9.17 12.97
CA ARG A 82 -17.85 -9.27 13.63
C ARG A 82 -17.51 -8.02 14.44
N CYS A 83 -17.70 -6.84 13.85
CA CYS A 83 -17.27 -5.58 14.47
C CYS A 83 -18.32 -4.95 15.39
N TYR A 84 -19.61 -5.19 15.15
CA TYR A 84 -20.72 -4.54 15.85
C TYR A 84 -21.70 -5.52 16.51
N GLY A 85 -21.50 -6.84 16.34
CA GLY A 85 -22.35 -7.86 16.97
C GLY A 85 -23.76 -7.98 16.38
N VAL A 86 -24.02 -7.30 15.25
CA VAL A 86 -25.33 -7.27 14.59
C VAL A 86 -25.34 -8.17 13.36
N ASP A 87 -26.29 -9.10 13.29
CA ASP A 87 -26.43 -10.00 12.14
C ASP A 87 -27.23 -9.35 11.00
N LYS A 88 -26.63 -8.32 10.39
CA LYS A 88 -27.15 -7.60 9.22
C LYS A 88 -26.00 -7.22 8.28
N ARG A 89 -26.32 -6.94 7.01
CA ARG A 89 -25.37 -6.34 6.07
C ARG A 89 -25.44 -4.82 6.09
N ILE A 90 -24.34 -4.17 5.77
CA ILE A 90 -24.24 -2.71 5.67
C ILE A 90 -25.21 -2.18 4.60
N SER A 91 -25.24 -2.83 3.43
CA SER A 91 -26.11 -2.45 2.30
C SER A 91 -27.61 -2.61 2.56
N GLU A 92 -28.01 -3.22 3.68
CA GLU A 92 -29.41 -3.36 4.10
C GLU A 92 -29.86 -2.26 5.06
N CYS A 93 -28.93 -1.42 5.53
CA CYS A 93 -29.13 -0.46 6.60
C CYS A 93 -28.91 0.98 6.12
N ASN A 94 -29.81 1.89 6.49
CA ASN A 94 -29.59 3.33 6.29
C ASN A 94 -28.55 3.87 7.28
N TRP A 95 -27.92 5.00 6.94
CA TRP A 95 -26.92 5.64 7.79
C TRP A 95 -27.44 5.97 9.19
N ASP A 96 -28.69 6.43 9.32
CA ASP A 96 -29.30 6.74 10.63
C ASP A 96 -29.17 5.56 11.61
N TYR A 97 -29.51 4.34 11.16
CA TYR A 97 -29.31 3.13 11.96
C TYR A 97 -27.83 2.81 12.20
N LEU A 98 -27.02 2.84 11.13
CA LEU A 98 -25.60 2.50 11.21
C LEU A 98 -24.84 3.40 12.18
N SER A 99 -25.18 4.69 12.23
CA SER A 99 -24.58 5.69 13.10
C SER A 99 -24.85 5.45 14.59
N SER A 100 -25.90 4.70 14.92
CA SER A 100 -26.23 4.31 16.30
C SER A 100 -25.40 3.15 16.83
N LEU A 101 -24.72 2.41 15.94
CA LEU A 101 -23.96 1.21 16.31
C LEU A 101 -22.67 1.56 17.03
N GLN A 102 -22.22 0.64 17.88
CA GLN A 102 -20.98 0.71 18.63
C GLN A 102 -20.20 -0.58 18.44
N SER A 103 -18.88 -0.48 18.31
CA SER A 103 -18.02 -1.65 18.14
C SER A 103 -18.09 -2.57 19.37
N VAL A 104 -17.95 -3.87 19.13
CA VAL A 104 -17.89 -4.88 20.21
C VAL A 104 -16.57 -4.81 20.96
N ARG A 105 -15.48 -4.46 20.27
CA ARG A 105 -14.16 -4.30 20.88
C ARG A 105 -14.12 -2.97 21.64
N GLU A 106 -13.57 -3.03 22.85
CA GLU A 106 -13.31 -1.86 23.68
C GLU A 106 -12.02 -1.11 23.25
N PRO A 107 -11.95 0.22 23.45
CA PRO A 107 -13.07 1.08 23.85
C PRO A 107 -14.08 1.19 22.71
N LYS A 108 -15.38 1.08 23.00
CA LYS A 108 -16.43 1.13 21.97
C LYS A 108 -16.32 2.36 21.08
N GLN A 109 -16.40 2.15 19.77
CA GLN A 109 -16.34 3.20 18.75
C GLN A 109 -17.57 3.13 17.84
N PRO A 110 -18.11 4.28 17.38
CA PRO A 110 -19.12 4.28 16.32
C PRO A 110 -18.55 3.80 14.98
N LEU A 111 -19.42 3.36 14.07
CA LEU A 111 -19.07 3.18 12.66
C LEU A 111 -18.85 4.56 12.01
N PRO A 112 -17.67 4.87 11.45
CA PRO A 112 -17.45 6.16 10.79
C PRO A 112 -17.83 6.12 9.31
N ARG A 113 -18.15 7.30 8.78
CA ARG A 113 -18.24 7.56 7.33
C ARG A 113 -16.89 7.98 6.78
N LEU A 114 -16.73 7.86 5.47
CA LEU A 114 -15.61 8.48 4.78
C LEU A 114 -15.58 10.00 5.01
N SER A 115 -16.73 10.68 5.04
CA SER A 115 -16.79 12.12 5.31
C SER A 115 -16.19 12.50 6.65
N ASP A 116 -16.41 11.70 7.70
CA ASP A 116 -15.89 11.98 9.05
C ASP A 116 -14.34 11.95 9.05
N LEU A 117 -13.75 11.02 8.29
CA LEU A 117 -12.30 10.91 8.12
C LEU A 117 -11.75 12.07 7.27
N LEU A 118 -12.40 12.40 6.15
CA LEU A 118 -11.97 13.50 5.27
C LEU A 118 -12.06 14.85 5.99
N GLU A 119 -13.15 15.12 6.72
CA GLU A 119 -13.33 16.36 7.49
C GLU A 119 -12.22 16.51 8.53
N TRP A 120 -11.87 15.41 9.20
CA TRP A 120 -10.76 15.41 10.15
C TRP A 120 -9.40 15.64 9.47
N LEU A 121 -9.15 15.06 8.30
CA LEU A 121 -7.92 15.21 7.52
C LEU A 121 -7.79 16.56 6.79
N ALA A 122 -8.89 17.28 6.62
CA ALA A 122 -8.93 18.62 6.04
C ALA A 122 -8.52 19.72 7.04
N ALA A 123 -8.31 19.38 8.31
CA ALA A 123 -7.79 20.34 9.29
C ALA A 123 -6.29 20.62 9.06
N PRO A 124 -5.80 21.84 9.37
CA PRO A 124 -4.39 22.19 9.22
C PRO A 124 -3.43 21.26 9.96
N GLY A 125 -2.27 21.01 9.37
CA GLY A 125 -1.20 20.18 9.94
C GLY A 125 -1.36 18.67 9.67
N ARG A 126 -2.30 18.28 8.80
CA ARG A 126 -2.55 16.88 8.40
C ARG A 126 -2.40 16.66 6.90
N GLU A 127 -1.95 17.66 6.16
CA GLU A 127 -1.83 17.69 4.70
C GLU A 127 -0.96 16.54 4.17
N GLU A 128 0.06 16.15 4.93
CA GLU A 128 0.97 15.08 4.55
C GLU A 128 0.42 13.67 4.79
N ILE A 129 -0.66 13.53 5.55
CA ILE A 129 -1.32 12.23 5.73
C ILE A 129 -2.17 11.94 4.50
N TRP A 130 -1.84 10.84 3.83
CA TRP A 130 -2.57 10.34 2.67
C TRP A 130 -3.36 9.06 2.98
N LEU A 131 -4.31 8.74 2.10
CA LEU A 131 -5.26 7.63 2.23
C LEU A 131 -5.03 6.58 1.15
N LEU A 132 -5.02 5.31 1.55
CA LEU A 132 -5.22 4.17 0.65
C LEU A 132 -6.63 3.61 0.89
N LEU A 133 -7.54 3.82 -0.05
CA LEU A 133 -8.93 3.40 0.10
C LEU A 133 -9.14 2.02 -0.54
N ASP A 134 -9.30 0.97 0.26
CA ASP A 134 -9.70 -0.35 -0.24
C ASP A 134 -11.18 -0.33 -0.64
N ILE A 135 -11.44 -0.26 -1.95
CA ILE A 135 -12.78 -0.28 -2.52
C ILE A 135 -13.23 -1.74 -2.62
N LYS A 136 -14.11 -2.16 -1.72
CA LYS A 136 -14.59 -3.54 -1.63
C LYS A 136 -15.47 -3.91 -2.82
N ILE A 137 -15.50 -5.21 -3.10
CA ILE A 137 -16.18 -5.80 -4.27
C ILE A 137 -17.59 -6.31 -3.95
N ASP A 138 -18.18 -5.84 -2.85
CA ASP A 138 -19.51 -6.26 -2.40
C ASP A 138 -20.63 -5.35 -2.93
N ASP A 139 -20.29 -4.15 -3.38
CA ASP A 139 -21.20 -3.17 -4.00
C ASP A 139 -21.04 -3.14 -5.54
N ASP A 140 -21.88 -2.38 -6.23
CA ASP A 140 -21.64 -2.08 -7.65
C ASP A 140 -20.47 -1.08 -7.78
N ALA A 141 -19.61 -1.30 -8.78
CA ALA A 141 -18.40 -0.50 -8.95
C ALA A 141 -18.71 0.96 -9.30
N GLU A 142 -19.73 1.22 -10.12
CA GLU A 142 -20.08 2.57 -10.54
C GLU A 142 -20.82 3.32 -9.43
N GLU A 143 -21.66 2.63 -8.67
CA GLU A 143 -22.34 3.20 -7.51
C GLU A 143 -21.35 3.58 -6.40
N LEU A 144 -20.46 2.66 -5.98
CA LEU A 144 -19.52 2.91 -4.88
C LEU A 144 -18.47 3.97 -5.26
N VAL A 145 -17.90 3.91 -6.46
CA VAL A 145 -16.94 4.93 -6.93
C VAL A 145 -17.64 6.27 -7.17
N GLY A 146 -18.90 6.27 -7.62
CA GLY A 146 -19.72 7.48 -7.75
C GLY A 146 -19.94 8.17 -6.40
N ALA A 147 -20.39 7.42 -5.39
CA ALA A 147 -20.59 7.93 -4.04
C ALA A 147 -19.28 8.41 -3.39
N LEU A 148 -18.16 7.73 -3.65
CA LEU A 148 -16.82 8.16 -3.26
C LEU A 148 -16.48 9.52 -3.91
N SER A 149 -16.70 9.67 -5.22
CA SER A 149 -16.46 10.92 -5.94
C SER A 149 -17.28 12.08 -5.38
N ASP A 150 -18.55 11.84 -5.08
CA ASP A 150 -19.43 12.85 -4.48
C ASP A 150 -18.99 13.22 -3.05
N THR A 151 -18.54 12.24 -2.27
CA THR A 151 -18.03 12.49 -0.91
C THR A 151 -16.76 13.34 -0.93
N LEU A 152 -15.81 13.03 -1.81
CA LEU A 152 -14.56 13.81 -1.99
C LEU A 152 -14.83 15.25 -2.46
N LYS A 153 -15.86 15.48 -3.28
CA LYS A 153 -16.26 16.83 -3.71
C LYS A 153 -16.94 17.63 -2.60
N LYS A 154 -17.74 16.96 -1.76
CA LYS A 154 -18.50 17.60 -0.66
C LYS A 154 -17.61 18.06 0.48
N VAL A 155 -16.53 17.34 0.76
CA VAL A 155 -15.56 17.68 1.82
C VAL A 155 -14.30 18.23 1.16
N PRO A 156 -14.11 19.55 1.04
CA PRO A 156 -12.93 20.10 0.39
C PRO A 156 -11.65 19.80 1.20
N PRO A 157 -10.51 19.58 0.54
CA PRO A 157 -9.24 19.42 1.23
C PRO A 157 -8.72 20.77 1.77
N THR A 158 -7.60 20.72 2.50
CA THR A 158 -6.78 21.90 2.83
C THR A 158 -6.39 22.66 1.56
N GLN A 159 -6.32 24.00 1.62
CA GLN A 159 -6.11 24.87 0.45
C GLN A 159 -4.87 24.49 -0.38
N ASP A 160 -3.82 23.98 0.26
CA ASP A 160 -2.52 23.77 -0.38
C ASP A 160 -2.31 22.37 -0.96
N LYS A 161 -3.23 21.41 -0.74
CA LYS A 161 -3.01 20.03 -1.19
C LYS A 161 -4.32 19.29 -1.51
N PRO A 162 -4.63 19.08 -2.80
CA PRO A 162 -5.90 18.49 -3.24
C PRO A 162 -5.98 16.99 -2.90
N TRP A 163 -7.20 16.43 -2.93
CA TRP A 163 -7.42 15.02 -2.59
C TRP A 163 -6.77 14.04 -3.55
N ASP A 164 -6.63 14.36 -4.85
CA ASP A 164 -5.94 13.52 -5.81
C ASP A 164 -4.40 13.48 -5.62
N GLU A 165 -3.87 14.34 -4.75
CA GLU A 165 -2.50 14.28 -4.22
C GLU A 165 -2.41 13.67 -2.80
N ARG A 166 -3.54 13.14 -2.29
CA ARG A 166 -3.64 12.58 -0.93
C ARG A 166 -4.42 11.27 -0.88
N VAL A 167 -4.98 10.77 -1.98
CA VAL A 167 -5.83 9.59 -2.00
C VAL A 167 -5.40 8.65 -3.12
N VAL A 168 -5.12 7.39 -2.77
CA VAL A 168 -4.91 6.27 -3.69
C VAL A 168 -6.12 5.35 -3.62
N LEU A 169 -6.69 5.03 -4.79
CA LEU A 169 -7.86 4.16 -4.94
C LEU A 169 -7.43 2.69 -5.06
N GLY A 170 -7.64 1.91 -4.02
CA GLY A 170 -7.37 0.48 -3.98
C GLY A 170 -8.46 -0.33 -4.70
N CYS A 171 -8.13 -0.96 -5.83
CA CYS A 171 -9.08 -1.70 -6.66
C CYS A 171 -8.70 -3.18 -6.82
N TRP A 172 -9.65 -4.08 -6.54
CA TRP A 172 -9.43 -5.54 -6.64
C TRP A 172 -9.52 -6.12 -8.05
N ASN A 173 -10.23 -5.48 -8.97
CA ASN A 173 -10.47 -6.02 -10.30
C ASN A 173 -10.61 -4.92 -11.37
N ALA A 174 -10.73 -5.35 -12.63
CA ALA A 174 -10.81 -4.46 -13.79
C ALA A 174 -12.00 -3.50 -13.73
N SER A 175 -13.18 -3.95 -13.28
CA SER A 175 -14.42 -3.15 -13.24
C SER A 175 -14.27 -1.95 -12.31
N TYR A 176 -13.68 -2.15 -11.13
CA TYR A 176 -13.36 -1.07 -10.20
C TYR A 176 -12.25 -0.13 -10.69
N ILE A 177 -11.23 -0.68 -11.37
CA ILE A 177 -10.20 0.13 -12.03
C ILE A 177 -10.84 1.02 -13.12
N GLN A 178 -11.76 0.47 -13.91
CA GLN A 178 -12.45 1.20 -14.98
C GLN A 178 -13.36 2.30 -14.43
N ALA A 179 -14.19 1.99 -13.42
CA ALA A 179 -15.03 2.96 -12.73
C ALA A 179 -14.19 4.11 -12.14
N SER A 180 -13.12 3.77 -11.40
CA SER A 180 -12.19 4.75 -10.81
C SER A 180 -11.58 5.67 -11.86
N ARG A 181 -11.10 5.12 -12.98
CA ARG A 181 -10.49 5.91 -14.06
C ARG A 181 -11.49 6.79 -14.80
N ARG A 182 -12.78 6.42 -14.81
CA ARG A 182 -13.84 7.17 -15.47
C ARG A 182 -14.36 8.31 -14.59
N LEU A 183 -14.58 8.03 -13.31
CA LEU A 183 -15.24 8.93 -12.35
C LEU A 183 -14.25 9.78 -11.52
N LEU A 184 -13.01 9.30 -11.37
CA LEU A 184 -11.92 9.95 -10.62
C LEU A 184 -10.60 9.89 -11.43
N PRO A 185 -10.56 10.45 -12.66
CA PRO A 185 -9.46 10.25 -13.61
C PRO A 185 -8.10 10.81 -13.18
N THR A 186 -8.07 11.75 -12.23
CA THR A 186 -6.82 12.33 -11.70
C THR A 186 -6.24 11.52 -10.55
N TYR A 187 -7.05 10.67 -9.90
CA TYR A 187 -6.64 9.93 -8.71
C TYR A 187 -5.77 8.71 -9.08
N PRO A 188 -4.66 8.48 -8.36
CA PRO A 188 -3.88 7.27 -8.51
C PRO A 188 -4.68 6.03 -8.08
N VAL A 189 -4.45 4.92 -8.78
CA VAL A 189 -5.05 3.62 -8.47
C VAL A 189 -3.97 2.68 -7.94
N ALA A 190 -4.30 1.80 -7.00
CA ALA A 190 -3.46 0.67 -6.63
C ALA A 190 -4.24 -0.63 -6.83
N HIS A 191 -3.74 -1.56 -7.64
CA HIS A 191 -4.38 -2.86 -7.78
C HIS A 191 -4.13 -3.73 -6.55
N ILE A 192 -5.20 -4.09 -5.83
CA ILE A 192 -5.14 -4.96 -4.65
C ILE A 192 -5.11 -6.41 -5.11
N THR A 193 -4.10 -7.17 -4.69
CA THR A 193 -3.89 -8.51 -5.24
C THR A 193 -3.02 -9.42 -4.39
N TRP A 194 -3.24 -10.72 -4.52
CA TRP A 194 -2.29 -11.76 -4.13
C TRP A 194 -1.80 -12.58 -5.33
N TYR A 195 -2.30 -12.30 -6.54
CA TYR A 195 -2.06 -13.12 -7.72
C TYR A 195 -1.29 -12.33 -8.77
N LEU A 196 0.05 -12.40 -8.66
CA LEU A 196 0.98 -11.65 -9.52
C LEU A 196 0.76 -11.84 -11.03
N PRO A 197 0.44 -13.03 -11.58
CA PRO A 197 0.18 -13.18 -13.01
C PRO A 197 -0.95 -12.27 -13.50
N TYR A 198 -2.03 -12.14 -12.72
CA TYR A 198 -3.13 -11.23 -13.05
C TYR A 198 -2.69 -9.76 -12.93
N ALA A 199 -1.97 -9.42 -11.85
CA ALA A 199 -1.46 -8.07 -11.62
C ALA A 199 -0.59 -7.53 -12.76
N ARG A 200 0.17 -8.43 -13.43
CA ARG A 200 1.04 -8.07 -14.57
C ARG A 200 0.26 -7.56 -15.78
N HIS A 201 -1.02 -7.90 -15.94
CA HIS A 201 -1.84 -7.34 -17.02
C HIS A 201 -2.04 -5.83 -16.88
N PHE A 202 -1.83 -5.27 -15.69
CA PHE A 202 -2.04 -3.85 -15.40
C PHE A 202 -0.74 -3.02 -15.44
N LEU A 203 0.44 -3.62 -15.65
CA LEU A 203 1.74 -2.91 -15.57
C LEU A 203 1.82 -1.72 -16.54
N SER A 204 1.24 -1.86 -17.73
CA SER A 204 1.24 -0.83 -18.76
C SER A 204 0.21 0.29 -18.52
N ILE A 205 -0.63 0.20 -17.50
CA ILE A 205 -1.66 1.20 -17.22
C ILE A 205 -1.00 2.38 -16.47
N PRO A 206 -1.05 3.61 -17.02
CA PRO A 206 -0.47 4.77 -16.35
C PRO A 206 -1.22 5.09 -15.06
N ASN A 207 -0.50 5.65 -14.09
CA ASN A 207 -1.03 6.04 -12.78
C ASN A 207 -1.67 4.86 -12.00
N LEU A 208 -1.07 3.66 -12.10
CA LEU A 208 -1.51 2.46 -11.39
C LEU A 208 -0.34 1.81 -10.64
N GLY A 209 -0.40 1.79 -9.30
CA GLY A 209 0.48 1.03 -8.42
C GLY A 209 -0.11 -0.32 -8.00
N TYR A 210 0.50 -0.94 -7.00
CA TYR A 210 0.11 -2.27 -6.52
C TYR A 210 0.03 -2.34 -5.01
N ASN A 211 -1.07 -2.86 -4.50
CA ASN A 211 -1.27 -3.20 -3.10
C ASN A 211 -1.24 -4.74 -2.98
N VAL A 212 -0.08 -5.32 -2.65
CA VAL A 212 0.19 -6.75 -2.84
C VAL A 212 0.31 -7.52 -1.53
N PHE A 213 -0.34 -8.68 -1.46
CA PHE A 213 -0.14 -9.61 -0.35
C PHE A 213 1.34 -10.00 -0.24
N GLN A 214 1.99 -9.64 0.86
CA GLN A 214 3.45 -9.67 1.04
C GLN A 214 4.06 -11.02 0.67
N ARG A 215 3.41 -12.13 1.01
CA ARG A 215 3.96 -13.46 0.73
C ARG A 215 4.01 -13.80 -0.77
N ALA A 216 3.17 -13.16 -1.59
CA ALA A 216 3.24 -13.31 -3.05
C ALA A 216 4.54 -12.70 -3.62
N LEU A 217 5.14 -11.73 -2.92
CA LEU A 217 6.38 -11.04 -3.30
C LEU A 217 7.64 -11.84 -2.94
N VAL A 218 7.53 -12.92 -2.17
CA VAL A 218 8.69 -13.72 -1.75
C VAL A 218 9.13 -14.70 -2.85
N GLY A 219 10.45 -14.79 -3.05
CA GLY A 219 11.08 -15.71 -4.00
C GLY A 219 11.18 -15.16 -5.43
N ARG A 220 11.68 -15.97 -6.36
CA ARG A 220 12.08 -15.53 -7.72
C ARG A 220 10.95 -14.82 -8.50
N LYS A 221 9.71 -15.30 -8.40
CA LYS A 221 8.57 -14.72 -9.12
C LYS A 221 8.17 -13.36 -8.54
N GLY A 222 8.19 -13.23 -7.22
CA GLY A 222 7.89 -11.98 -6.54
C GLY A 222 8.98 -10.93 -6.72
N SER A 223 10.25 -11.31 -6.56
CA SER A 223 11.40 -10.43 -6.88
C SER A 223 11.35 -9.94 -8.33
N ARG A 224 11.07 -10.82 -9.30
CA ARG A 224 10.88 -10.40 -10.69
C ARG A 224 9.77 -9.37 -10.82
N PHE A 225 8.61 -9.60 -10.20
CA PHE A 225 7.50 -8.66 -10.21
C PHE A 225 7.85 -7.29 -9.61
N LEU A 226 8.56 -7.25 -8.48
CA LEU A 226 9.04 -6.00 -7.88
C LEU A 226 9.93 -5.21 -8.84
N HIS A 227 10.86 -5.88 -9.53
CA HIS A 227 11.70 -5.23 -10.53
C HIS A 227 10.93 -4.77 -11.77
N ASP A 228 9.95 -5.54 -12.23
CA ASP A 228 9.09 -5.11 -13.34
C ASP A 228 8.28 -3.85 -12.95
N ALA A 229 7.68 -3.85 -11.74
CA ALA A 229 6.96 -2.69 -11.21
C ALA A 229 7.88 -1.46 -11.09
N GLN A 230 9.08 -1.63 -10.54
CA GLN A 230 10.08 -0.56 -10.45
C GLN A 230 10.48 -0.02 -11.83
N SER A 231 10.70 -0.88 -12.82
CA SER A 231 11.09 -0.47 -14.17
C SER A 231 10.04 0.38 -14.88
N GLU A 232 8.79 0.24 -14.46
CA GLU A 232 7.62 0.98 -14.96
C GLU A 232 7.21 2.14 -14.02
N ASP A 233 8.03 2.46 -13.01
CA ASP A 233 7.77 3.47 -11.96
C ASP A 233 6.41 3.25 -11.25
N ARG A 234 6.07 1.99 -10.95
CA ARG A 234 4.84 1.60 -10.24
C ARG A 234 5.11 1.38 -8.76
N PRO A 235 4.45 2.12 -7.85
CA PRO A 235 4.66 1.91 -6.43
C PRO A 235 4.10 0.55 -5.98
N VAL A 236 4.78 -0.09 -5.02
CA VAL A 236 4.34 -1.36 -4.43
C VAL A 236 4.17 -1.22 -2.92
N TYR A 237 2.95 -1.45 -2.44
CA TYR A 237 2.59 -1.51 -1.03
C TYR A 237 2.42 -2.97 -0.61
N ALA A 238 3.11 -3.42 0.44
CA ALA A 238 3.04 -4.80 0.90
C ALA A 238 2.06 -4.94 2.08
N TRP A 239 1.08 -5.85 2.00
CA TRP A 239 0.09 -6.09 3.06
C TRP A 239 -0.11 -7.58 3.41
N THR A 240 -0.67 -7.92 4.57
CA THR A 240 -0.57 -7.17 5.83
C THR A 240 0.69 -7.68 6.53
N VAL A 241 1.59 -6.79 6.92
CA VAL A 241 2.91 -7.16 7.47
C VAL A 241 2.96 -6.84 8.95
N ASN A 242 2.78 -7.87 9.79
CA ASN A 242 2.70 -7.71 11.25
C ASN A 242 3.86 -8.33 12.03
N GLU A 243 4.65 -9.21 11.40
CA GLU A 243 5.80 -9.82 12.06
C GLU A 243 7.08 -9.01 11.76
N GLU A 244 7.86 -8.67 12.78
CA GLU A 244 9.10 -7.85 12.64
C GLU A 244 10.05 -8.41 11.57
N ARG A 245 10.22 -9.74 11.48
CA ARG A 245 11.08 -10.35 10.44
C ARG A 245 10.64 -9.98 9.02
N TRP A 246 9.33 -9.86 8.78
CA TRP A 246 8.80 -9.52 7.46
C TRP A 246 8.80 -8.01 7.23
N MET A 247 8.64 -7.21 8.29
CA MET A 247 8.89 -5.77 8.26
C MET A 247 10.34 -5.46 7.84
N ARG A 248 11.32 -6.12 8.48
CA ARG A 248 12.74 -6.03 8.13
C ARG A 248 13.01 -6.48 6.69
N TRP A 249 12.43 -7.61 6.28
CA TRP A 249 12.53 -8.07 4.90
C TRP A 249 12.05 -7.01 3.89
N CYS A 250 10.96 -6.29 4.19
CA CYS A 250 10.46 -5.20 3.35
C CYS A 250 11.46 -4.03 3.25
N ILE A 251 12.07 -3.62 4.36
CA ILE A 251 13.10 -2.57 4.39
C ILE A 251 14.32 -3.00 3.56
N GLU A 252 14.76 -4.25 3.70
CA GLU A 252 15.92 -4.79 3.00
C GLU A 252 15.70 -4.91 1.48
N GLN A 253 14.46 -5.02 1.00
CA GLN A 253 14.19 -4.97 -0.45
C GLN A 253 14.58 -3.62 -1.07
N ASN A 254 14.60 -2.55 -0.27
CA ASN A 254 15.00 -1.21 -0.71
C ASN A 254 16.49 -0.90 -0.50
N ASN A 255 17.17 -1.73 0.27
CA ASN A 255 18.53 -1.47 0.71
C ASN A 255 19.33 -2.78 0.62
N PRO A 256 19.46 -3.35 -0.58
CA PRO A 256 20.21 -4.58 -0.76
C PRO A 256 21.63 -4.38 -0.22
N ALA A 257 22.15 -5.39 0.46
CA ALA A 257 23.54 -5.34 0.91
C ALA A 257 24.45 -5.11 -0.30
N ASP A 258 25.46 -4.26 -0.10
CA ASP A 258 26.55 -4.14 -1.04
C ASP A 258 27.09 -5.55 -1.37
N PRO A 259 27.38 -5.84 -2.65
CA PRO A 259 28.02 -7.10 -2.97
C PRO A 259 29.30 -7.24 -2.12
N PRO A 260 29.59 -8.45 -1.58
CA PRO A 260 30.78 -8.64 -0.78
C PRO A 260 32.01 -8.16 -1.55
N GLY A 261 32.72 -7.15 -1.03
CA GLY A 261 33.95 -6.61 -1.62
C GLY A 261 33.89 -5.18 -2.18
N THR A 262 32.76 -4.46 -2.10
CA THR A 262 32.67 -3.07 -2.59
C THR A 262 32.81 -1.98 -1.52
N SER A 263 33.18 -2.33 -0.28
CA SER A 263 33.60 -1.34 0.70
C SER A 263 34.96 -0.76 0.28
N THR A 264 34.95 0.30 -0.54
CA THR A 264 36.10 1.18 -0.66
C THR A 264 36.40 1.75 0.73
N PRO A 265 37.59 1.51 1.31
CA PRO A 265 37.99 2.21 2.51
C PRO A 265 38.02 3.70 2.20
N ASN A 266 37.21 4.48 2.90
CA ASN A 266 37.16 5.90 2.68
C ASN A 266 38.48 6.54 3.16
N GLU A 267 39.10 7.29 2.25
CA GLU A 267 39.95 8.47 2.48
C GLU A 267 41.35 8.27 3.11
N THR A 268 42.34 8.03 2.24
CA THR A 268 43.66 8.66 2.42
C THR A 268 43.59 10.11 1.93
N LYS A 269 43.93 11.03 2.83
CA LYS A 269 44.09 12.49 2.65
C LYS A 269 44.90 12.81 1.37
N PRO A 270 44.49 13.74 0.49
CA PRO A 270 45.38 14.24 -0.56
C PRO A 270 46.35 15.28 0.03
N LEU A 271 47.64 15.00 -0.14
CA LEU A 271 48.69 16.01 -0.09
C LEU A 271 48.62 16.88 -1.35
N LEU A 272 48.95 18.15 -1.17
CA LEU A 272 49.00 19.24 -2.14
C LEU A 272 49.76 18.88 -3.44
N GLY A 273 49.28 19.38 -4.58
CA GLY A 273 50.13 19.56 -5.77
C GLY A 273 49.41 19.51 -7.12
N GLU A 274 49.35 20.68 -7.77
CA GLU A 274 49.29 20.91 -9.22
C GLU A 274 47.95 20.94 -9.96
N ALA A 275 47.91 21.84 -10.95
CA ALA A 275 46.74 22.42 -11.57
C ALA A 275 46.52 21.94 -13.02
N SER A 276 45.26 21.62 -13.35
CA SER A 276 44.50 21.77 -14.63
C SER A 276 45.07 21.21 -15.97
N PRO A 277 44.23 20.72 -16.92
CA PRO A 277 43.09 21.50 -17.43
C PRO A 277 41.77 20.75 -17.74
N ALA A 278 40.76 21.60 -17.89
CA ALA A 278 39.37 21.41 -18.30
C ALA A 278 39.11 20.36 -19.39
N GLY A 279 38.00 19.61 -19.23
CA GLY A 279 37.41 18.86 -20.33
C GLY A 279 36.68 17.56 -19.99
N ALA A 280 35.96 17.46 -18.88
CA ALA A 280 34.98 16.39 -18.69
C ALA A 280 33.88 16.84 -17.74
N SER A 281 32.64 16.91 -18.24
CA SER A 281 31.46 17.00 -17.38
C SER A 281 31.48 15.80 -16.43
N PRO A 282 31.42 15.98 -15.11
CA PRO A 282 31.33 14.86 -14.21
C PRO A 282 29.96 14.24 -14.46
N ARG A 283 29.93 13.08 -15.11
CA ARG A 283 28.81 12.15 -14.96
C ARG A 283 28.73 11.86 -13.48
N ALA A 284 27.85 12.57 -12.78
CA ALA A 284 27.42 12.20 -11.45
C ALA A 284 26.92 10.76 -11.54
N SER A 285 27.74 9.81 -11.08
CA SER A 285 27.34 8.44 -10.81
C SER A 285 26.34 8.49 -9.65
N THR A 286 25.11 8.89 -9.96
CA THR A 286 23.98 8.67 -9.07
C THR A 286 23.74 7.17 -9.03
N ALA A 287 24.39 6.49 -8.10
CA ALA A 287 23.95 5.17 -7.67
C ALA A 287 22.51 5.34 -7.17
N ARG A 288 21.54 5.16 -8.08
CA ARG A 288 20.12 5.18 -7.74
C ARG A 288 19.88 3.96 -6.85
N GLY A 289 19.72 4.21 -5.55
CA GLY A 289 19.29 3.18 -4.61
C GLY A 289 18.08 2.43 -5.15
N VAL A 290 18.09 1.11 -5.01
CA VAL A 290 17.03 0.22 -5.50
C VAL A 290 15.80 0.38 -4.59
N LYS A 291 14.72 1.01 -5.06
CA LYS A 291 13.45 1.18 -4.32
C LYS A 291 12.40 0.20 -4.85
N LEU A 292 12.13 -0.90 -4.16
CA LEU A 292 11.23 -1.97 -4.61
C LEU A 292 9.89 -2.00 -3.85
N ILE A 293 9.89 -1.62 -2.57
CA ILE A 293 8.69 -1.59 -1.72
C ILE A 293 8.50 -0.17 -1.21
N ASP A 294 7.43 0.46 -1.65
CA ASP A 294 7.12 1.86 -1.36
C ASP A 294 6.41 2.06 -0.03
N GLY A 295 5.63 1.07 0.40
CA GLY A 295 4.94 1.12 1.68
C GLY A 295 4.70 -0.26 2.28
N VAL A 296 4.54 -0.26 3.60
CA VAL A 296 4.18 -1.43 4.38
C VAL A 296 2.86 -1.13 5.09
N ILE A 297 1.87 -1.97 4.82
CA ILE A 297 0.55 -1.92 5.42
C ILE A 297 0.54 -2.87 6.62
N THR A 298 0.35 -2.32 7.82
CA THR A 298 0.49 -3.06 9.08
C THR A 298 -0.60 -2.69 10.08
N ASP A 299 -1.01 -3.65 10.91
CA ASP A 299 -1.93 -3.41 12.02
C ASP A 299 -1.28 -2.58 13.15
N ASP A 300 0.06 -2.60 13.25
CA ASP A 300 0.84 -1.92 14.27
C ASP A 300 1.86 -0.94 13.64
N PRO A 301 1.42 0.27 13.23
CA PRO A 301 2.30 1.28 12.65
C PRO A 301 3.43 1.69 13.59
N LYS A 302 3.19 1.71 14.92
CA LYS A 302 4.22 2.06 15.90
C LYS A 302 5.35 1.03 15.87
N LEU A 303 5.01 -0.26 15.92
CA LEU A 303 6.01 -1.33 15.83
C LEU A 303 6.82 -1.20 14.54
N PHE A 304 6.18 -0.94 13.39
CA PHE A 304 6.91 -0.81 12.14
C PHE A 304 7.88 0.38 12.13
N LEU A 305 7.47 1.53 12.67
CA LEU A 305 8.36 2.70 12.82
C LEU A 305 9.56 2.39 13.73
N GLU A 306 9.33 1.67 14.84
CA GLU A 306 10.42 1.22 15.72
C GLU A 306 11.36 0.23 15.01
N VAL A 307 10.84 -0.67 14.17
CA VAL A 307 11.65 -1.58 13.35
C VAL A 307 12.50 -0.82 12.33
N CYS A 308 11.94 0.21 11.67
CA CYS A 308 12.70 1.09 10.79
C CYS A 308 13.86 1.76 11.54
N GLN A 309 13.58 2.38 12.69
CA GLN A 309 14.59 3.05 13.50
C GLN A 309 15.69 2.08 13.95
N ARG A 310 15.32 0.90 14.49
CA ARG A 310 16.28 -0.14 14.91
C ARG A 310 17.15 -0.61 13.74
N TRP A 311 16.56 -0.81 12.57
CA TRP A 311 17.31 -1.23 11.38
C TRP A 311 18.34 -0.17 10.96
N GLU A 312 17.99 1.12 11.02
CA GLU A 312 18.94 2.20 10.75
C GLU A 312 20.06 2.26 11.79
N ASP A 313 19.72 2.16 13.08
CA ASP A 313 20.70 2.19 14.16
C ASP A 313 21.68 1.01 14.10
N GLU A 314 21.23 -0.17 13.68
CA GLU A 314 22.09 -1.32 13.40
C GLU A 314 23.02 -1.07 12.22
N ARG A 315 22.53 -0.46 11.14
CA ARG A 315 23.33 -0.11 9.95
C ARG A 315 24.38 0.96 10.21
N ASP A 316 24.08 1.88 11.13
CA ASP A 316 25.00 2.94 11.54
C ASP A 316 25.95 2.49 12.66
N GLY A 317 25.87 1.22 13.11
CA GLY A 317 26.72 0.66 14.15
C GLY A 317 26.43 1.17 15.57
N LYS A 318 25.29 1.85 15.78
CA LYS A 318 24.86 2.36 17.10
C LYS A 318 24.39 1.23 18.01
N VAL A 319 23.84 0.16 17.45
CA VAL A 319 23.34 -1.01 18.17
C VAL A 319 23.88 -2.27 17.50
N ALA A 320 24.22 -3.29 18.29
CA ALA A 320 24.61 -4.58 17.73
C ALA A 320 23.44 -5.20 16.93
N PRO A 321 23.68 -5.85 15.78
CA PRO A 321 22.64 -6.50 15.02
C PRO A 321 21.85 -7.48 15.88
N ALA A 322 20.52 -7.46 15.76
CA ALA A 322 19.69 -8.44 16.43
C ALA A 322 20.17 -9.86 16.08
N LYS A 323 20.43 -10.69 17.11
CA LYS A 323 20.82 -12.09 16.88
C LYS A 323 19.68 -12.80 16.15
N GLY A 324 19.93 -13.16 14.89
CA GLY A 324 18.98 -13.92 14.08
C GLY A 324 18.62 -15.25 14.77
N PRO A 325 17.42 -15.79 14.52
CA PRO A 325 17.04 -17.08 15.06
C PRO A 325 18.06 -18.15 14.66
N GLY A 326 18.45 -19.00 15.61
CA GLY A 326 19.41 -20.07 15.37
C GLY A 326 19.03 -20.95 14.17
N LEU A 327 20.01 -21.59 13.54
CA LEU A 327 19.88 -22.26 12.24
C LEU A 327 18.68 -23.23 12.15
N VAL A 328 18.42 -23.98 13.22
CA VAL A 328 17.28 -24.90 13.35
C VAL A 328 15.94 -24.15 13.40
N GLN A 329 15.87 -23.04 14.13
CA GLN A 329 14.66 -22.22 14.23
C GLN A 329 14.39 -21.47 12.92
N SER A 330 15.44 -20.97 12.27
CA SER A 330 15.37 -20.41 10.91
C SER A 330 14.85 -21.44 9.91
N PHE A 331 15.34 -22.68 9.95
CA PHE A 331 14.86 -23.76 9.07
C PHE A 331 13.39 -24.13 9.34
N LYS A 332 13.01 -24.38 10.60
CA LYS A 332 11.61 -24.69 10.97
C LYS A 332 10.65 -23.58 10.56
N THR A 333 11.02 -22.33 10.80
CA THR A 333 10.19 -21.18 10.47
C THR A 333 10.14 -20.97 8.96
N GLY A 334 11.24 -21.19 8.24
CA GLY A 334 11.30 -21.15 6.78
C GLY A 334 10.41 -22.22 6.14
N LEU A 335 10.47 -23.47 6.61
CA LEU A 335 9.63 -24.56 6.13
C LEU A 335 8.14 -24.29 6.40
N ARG A 336 7.80 -23.82 7.60
CA ARG A 336 6.42 -23.44 7.94
C ARG A 336 5.90 -22.30 7.07
N SER A 337 6.69 -21.25 6.88
CA SER A 337 6.35 -20.12 6.00
C SER A 337 6.19 -20.58 4.54
N PHE A 338 7.06 -21.48 4.06
CA PHE A 338 6.98 -22.05 2.73
C PHE A 338 5.69 -22.88 2.54
N LEU A 339 5.39 -23.79 3.46
CA LEU A 339 4.18 -24.62 3.42
C LEU A 339 2.90 -23.76 3.49
N GLN A 340 2.88 -22.75 4.35
CA GLN A 340 1.76 -21.83 4.44
C GLN A 340 1.62 -20.96 3.18
N GLY A 341 2.73 -20.55 2.56
CA GLY A 341 2.74 -19.85 1.27
C GLY A 341 2.24 -20.74 0.12
N LEU A 342 2.61 -22.02 0.11
CA LEU A 342 2.14 -23.00 -0.87
C LEU A 342 0.63 -23.24 -0.72
N MET A 343 0.17 -23.51 0.51
CA MET A 343 -1.25 -23.70 0.82
C MET A 343 -2.07 -22.45 0.47
N PHE A 344 -1.58 -21.27 0.85
CA PHE A 344 -2.22 -20.02 0.47
C PHE A 344 -2.31 -19.89 -1.04
N LYS A 345 -1.24 -20.17 -1.78
CA LYS A 345 -1.23 -20.07 -3.24
C LYS A 345 -2.23 -21.01 -3.90
N VAL A 346 -2.38 -22.24 -3.41
CA VAL A 346 -3.38 -23.20 -3.90
C VAL A 346 -4.78 -22.66 -3.63
N MET A 347 -5.06 -22.27 -2.39
CA MET A 347 -6.37 -21.74 -1.98
C MET A 347 -6.70 -20.42 -2.70
N SER A 348 -5.72 -19.54 -2.88
CA SER A 348 -5.90 -18.22 -3.48
C SER A 348 -6.07 -18.30 -4.99
N THR A 349 -5.44 -19.28 -5.64
CA THR A 349 -5.65 -19.58 -7.07
C THR A 349 -7.04 -20.19 -7.26
N GLY A 350 -7.43 -21.14 -6.40
CA GLY A 350 -8.78 -21.69 -6.36
C GLY A 350 -9.85 -20.61 -6.12
N PHE A 351 -9.64 -19.74 -5.13
CA PHE A 351 -10.51 -18.61 -4.82
C PHE A 351 -10.55 -17.58 -5.95
N PHE A 352 -9.43 -17.28 -6.61
CA PHE A 352 -9.42 -16.42 -7.79
C PHE A 352 -10.28 -17.02 -8.91
N HIS A 353 -10.06 -18.29 -9.26
CA HIS A 353 -10.85 -18.95 -10.29
C HIS A 353 -12.31 -19.12 -9.89
N TYR A 354 -12.59 -19.37 -8.61
CA TYR A 354 -13.94 -19.43 -8.07
C TYR A 354 -14.66 -18.09 -8.25
N ASN A 355 -14.07 -17.00 -7.75
CA ASN A 355 -14.70 -15.68 -7.88
C ASN A 355 -14.78 -15.19 -9.33
N ARG A 356 -13.83 -15.59 -10.17
CA ARG A 356 -13.84 -15.28 -11.59
C ARG A 356 -14.96 -16.01 -12.32
N TYR A 357 -15.06 -17.33 -12.16
CA TYR A 357 -15.92 -18.17 -13.00
C TYR A 357 -17.30 -18.43 -12.40
N PHE A 358 -17.46 -18.29 -11.09
CA PHE A 358 -18.70 -18.66 -10.39
C PHE A 358 -19.39 -17.48 -9.71
N THR A 359 -18.68 -16.40 -9.38
CA THR A 359 -19.29 -15.21 -8.76
C THR A 359 -19.25 -13.96 -9.62
N ASN A 360 -18.58 -13.99 -10.79
CA ASN A 360 -18.31 -12.82 -11.64
C ASN A 360 -17.77 -11.60 -10.87
N ARG A 361 -16.95 -11.83 -9.84
CA ARG A 361 -16.36 -10.75 -9.02
C ARG A 361 -14.92 -10.41 -9.40
N LEU A 362 -14.31 -11.11 -10.36
CA LEU A 362 -12.93 -10.90 -10.80
C LEU A 362 -12.80 -10.94 -12.34
N ASP A 363 -12.90 -9.77 -12.95
CA ASP A 363 -12.89 -9.61 -14.41
C ASP A 363 -11.51 -9.25 -14.96
N LEU A 364 -11.22 -9.62 -16.21
CA LEU A 364 -10.06 -9.08 -16.92
C LEU A 364 -10.46 -7.75 -17.55
N LEU A 365 -9.50 -6.83 -17.75
CA LEU A 365 -9.76 -5.76 -18.70
C LEU A 365 -10.10 -6.39 -20.05
N PRO A 366 -11.05 -5.81 -20.81
CA PRO A 366 -11.29 -6.24 -22.18
C PRO A 366 -9.95 -6.31 -22.89
N THR A 367 -9.58 -7.48 -23.39
CA THR A 367 -8.39 -7.59 -24.21
C THR A 367 -8.59 -6.70 -25.42
N ASP A 368 -7.64 -5.80 -25.68
CA ASP A 368 -7.59 -5.10 -26.95
C ASP A 368 -7.55 -6.21 -28.03
N GLU A 369 -8.63 -6.38 -28.79
CA GLU A 369 -8.71 -7.33 -29.92
C GLU A 369 -7.67 -7.02 -31.01
N THR A 370 -6.82 -6.01 -30.80
CA THR A 370 -5.85 -5.50 -31.75
C THR A 370 -4.39 -5.91 -31.46
N ARG A 371 -4.11 -6.73 -30.43
CA ARG A 371 -2.74 -7.27 -30.28
C ARG A 371 -2.54 -8.45 -31.25
N PRO A 372 -1.72 -8.33 -32.32
CA PRO A 372 -1.46 -9.47 -33.19
C PRO A 372 -0.85 -10.59 -32.35
N LYS A 373 -1.38 -11.81 -32.54
CA LYS A 373 -0.77 -13.02 -31.99
C LYS A 373 0.68 -13.02 -32.46
N ARG A 374 1.63 -13.03 -31.52
CA ARG A 374 3.01 -13.35 -31.86
C ARG A 374 3.01 -14.82 -32.27
N GLU A 375 3.29 -15.05 -33.54
CA GLU A 375 3.62 -16.36 -34.11
C GLU A 375 4.89 -16.94 -33.49
#